data_AF-A0A975HWT6-F1
#
_entry.id   AF-A0A975HWT6-F1
#
_cell.length_a   1.000
_cell.length_b   1.000
_cell.length_c   1.000
_cell.angle_alpha   90.00
_cell.angle_beta   90.00
_cell.angle_gamma   90.00
#
_symmetry.space_group_name_H-M   'P 1'
#
loop_
_entity.id
_entity.type
_entity.pdbx_description
1 polymer ?
#
loop_
_entity_poly.entity_id
_entity_poly.type
_entity_poly.pdbx_seq_one_letter_code
_entity_poly.pdbx_strand_id
1 'polypeptide(L)'
;MTKKRLAAISAAALLASCGGGNPLSNPDSISNPGSTTGQKLSFIYFQQCINGIYDTSLQVNQGGVISTNTCSSGGCHDTSTGTGGALRLIRGAAQVPVADPPDADAIRATDMYKNFYSSQGATVIGSPAQSRLLAKPLLTVLHGGGQIFTNAQDNNAARIAYWISRPMPQGQDEFSVAGNSMFTAGVCNQ
;
A
#
# COMPACT_ATOMS: atom_id res chain seq x y z
N MET A 1 53.32 24.46 47.75
CA MET A 1 53.85 23.77 46.56
C MET A 1 53.89 22.27 46.80
N THR A 2 53.03 21.47 46.15
CA THR A 2 53.31 20.03 45.90
C THR A 2 52.40 19.51 44.80
N LYS A 3 52.98 18.99 43.71
CA LYS A 3 52.30 18.30 42.61
C LYS A 3 52.03 16.84 43.02
N LYS A 4 50.86 16.27 42.67
CA LYS A 4 50.67 14.82 42.53
C LYS A 4 49.74 14.50 41.35
N ARG A 5 50.04 13.36 40.73
CA ARG A 5 49.80 12.98 39.34
C ARG A 5 48.41 12.39 39.07
N LEU A 6 48.07 12.37 37.79
CA LEU A 6 46.90 11.78 37.13
C LEU A 6 46.51 10.37 37.64
N ALA A 7 45.20 10.11 37.64
CA ALA A 7 44.63 8.81 37.27
C ALA A 7 43.39 9.07 36.39
N ALA A 8 43.45 8.57 35.16
CA ALA A 8 42.37 8.61 34.18
C ALA A 8 41.34 7.52 34.48
N ILE A 9 40.05 7.85 34.41
CA ILE A 9 38.97 6.86 34.29
C ILE A 9 38.33 7.08 32.93
N SER A 10 38.64 6.17 32.02
CA SER A 10 38.06 6.08 30.69
C SER A 10 36.63 5.56 30.80
N ALA A 11 35.64 6.42 30.54
CA ALA A 11 34.27 5.97 30.26
C ALA A 11 34.12 5.81 28.74
N ALA A 12 34.31 4.58 28.25
CA ALA A 12 33.97 4.21 26.88
C ALA A 12 32.44 4.12 26.77
N ALA A 13 31.81 5.17 26.26
CA ALA A 13 30.44 5.11 25.77
C ALA A 13 30.48 4.64 24.29
N LEU A 14 29.94 3.45 24.07
CA LEU A 14 29.76 2.83 22.76
C LEU A 14 28.81 3.68 21.89
N LEU A 15 29.35 4.44 20.96
CA LEU A 15 28.64 4.96 19.79
C LEU A 15 28.94 4.04 18.60
N ALA A 16 28.27 2.90 18.56
CA ALA A 16 28.24 2.03 17.39
C ALA A 16 26.88 2.17 16.70
N SER A 17 26.83 3.03 15.68
CA SER A 17 26.16 2.83 14.38
C SER A 17 25.80 4.16 13.71
N CYS A 18 26.79 4.91 13.25
CA CYS A 18 26.59 5.74 12.07
C CYS A 18 27.32 5.03 10.93
N GLY A 19 26.55 4.25 10.17
CA GLY A 19 27.03 3.56 8.97
C GLY A 19 27.66 4.57 8.02
N GLY A 20 28.97 4.44 7.81
CA GLY A 20 29.69 5.14 6.77
C GLY A 20 29.32 4.52 5.42
N GLY A 21 28.45 5.18 4.68
CA GLY A 21 28.17 4.90 3.27
C GLY A 21 28.68 6.03 2.39
N ASN A 22 29.21 5.70 1.22
CA ASN A 22 29.60 6.67 0.20
C ASN A 22 28.34 7.45 -0.28
N PRO A 23 28.36 8.81 -0.36
CA PRO A 23 27.18 9.62 -0.67
C PRO A 23 26.58 9.40 -2.07
N LEU A 24 27.31 8.70 -2.94
CA LEU A 24 26.91 8.39 -4.31
C LEU A 24 26.51 6.92 -4.48
N SER A 25 26.60 6.12 -3.42
CA SER A 25 26.08 4.76 -3.43
C SER A 25 24.57 4.80 -3.29
N ASN A 26 23.89 3.89 -3.98
CA ASN A 26 22.50 3.62 -3.65
C ASN A 26 22.43 3.22 -2.18
N PRO A 27 21.43 3.68 -1.40
CA PRO A 27 21.24 3.19 -0.05
C PRO A 27 21.09 1.66 -0.09
N ASP A 28 21.49 0.99 0.99
CA ASP A 28 21.23 -0.44 1.15
C ASP A 28 19.75 -0.71 0.85
N SER A 29 19.48 -1.83 0.19
CA SER A 29 18.11 -2.26 -0.05
C SER A 29 17.39 -2.30 1.29
N ILE A 30 16.40 -1.42 1.46
CA ILE A 30 15.54 -1.45 2.64
C ILE A 30 14.80 -2.79 2.58
N SER A 31 15.17 -3.70 3.49
CA SER A 31 14.36 -4.86 3.77
C SER A 31 13.07 -4.35 4.41
N ASN A 32 12.00 -4.31 3.63
CA ASN A 32 10.67 -4.15 4.20
C ASN A 32 10.34 -5.48 4.89
N PRO A 33 10.37 -5.57 6.23
CA PRO A 33 9.93 -6.79 6.89
C PRO A 33 8.50 -7.07 6.43
N GLY A 34 8.21 -8.32 6.07
CA GLY A 34 6.84 -8.74 5.78
C GLY A 34 5.93 -8.37 6.95
N SER A 35 4.73 -7.86 6.65
CA SER A 35 3.71 -7.57 7.66
C SER A 35 3.55 -8.76 8.62
N THR A 36 3.67 -8.50 9.92
CA THR A 36 3.71 -9.51 11.00
C THR A 36 2.34 -10.08 11.37
N THR A 37 1.26 -9.57 10.80
CA THR A 37 -0.03 -10.27 10.84
C THR A 37 -0.08 -11.17 9.61
N GLY A 38 0.09 -12.49 9.76
CA GLY A 38 0.00 -13.45 8.64
C GLY A 38 -1.33 -13.47 7.88
N GLN A 39 -2.24 -12.54 8.19
CA GLN A 39 -3.48 -12.28 7.49
C GLN A 39 -3.22 -11.60 6.14
N LYS A 40 -3.93 -12.08 5.12
CA LYS A 40 -3.90 -11.56 3.75
C LYS A 40 -5.21 -10.86 3.42
N LEU A 41 -5.25 -10.11 2.33
CA LEU A 41 -6.49 -9.57 1.77
C LEU A 41 -6.85 -10.38 0.52
N SER A 42 -8.13 -10.39 0.14
CA SER A 42 -8.58 -11.14 -1.03
C SER A 42 -8.05 -10.52 -2.34
N PHE A 43 -7.27 -11.29 -3.11
CA PHE A 43 -6.84 -10.92 -4.45
C PHE A 43 -8.00 -10.93 -5.45
N ILE A 44 -8.88 -11.94 -5.34
CA ILE A 44 -10.08 -12.07 -6.19
C ILE A 44 -10.95 -10.81 -6.09
N TYR A 45 -11.27 -10.39 -4.87
CA TYR A 45 -12.03 -9.16 -4.67
C TYR A 45 -11.25 -7.92 -5.15
N PHE A 46 -9.95 -7.83 -4.87
CA PHE A 46 -9.14 -6.70 -5.31
C PHE A 46 -9.20 -6.50 -6.84
N GLN A 47 -8.93 -7.54 -7.64
CA GLN A 47 -8.86 -7.38 -9.09
C GLN A 47 -10.22 -7.04 -9.72
N GLN A 48 -11.31 -7.53 -9.13
CA GLN A 48 -12.66 -7.30 -9.64
C GLN A 48 -13.23 -5.96 -9.19
N CYS A 49 -12.95 -5.55 -7.95
CA CYS A 49 -13.67 -4.49 -7.27
C CYS A 49 -12.83 -3.24 -7.01
N ILE A 50 -11.52 -3.39 -6.81
CA ILE A 50 -10.63 -2.31 -6.39
C ILE A 50 -9.75 -1.82 -7.53
N ASN A 51 -9.12 -2.71 -8.29
CA ASN A 51 -8.13 -2.29 -9.30
C ASN A 51 -8.72 -1.32 -10.35
N GLY A 52 -9.98 -1.53 -10.76
CA GLY A 52 -10.67 -0.63 -11.70
C GLY A 52 -10.84 0.81 -11.19
N ILE A 53 -10.82 1.03 -9.87
CA ILE A 53 -10.88 2.38 -9.29
C ILE A 53 -9.64 3.18 -9.70
N TYR A 54 -8.48 2.53 -9.84
CA TYR A 54 -7.23 3.21 -10.16
C TYR A 54 -7.20 3.80 -11.57
N ASP A 55 -7.93 3.19 -12.49
CA ASP A 55 -8.07 3.65 -13.88
C ASP A 55 -9.32 4.54 -14.07
N THR A 56 -10.16 4.68 -13.04
CA THR A 56 -11.35 5.53 -13.09
C THR A 56 -10.94 7.00 -13.10
N SER A 57 -11.56 7.77 -13.99
CA SER A 57 -11.42 9.22 -14.02
C SER A 57 -12.20 9.83 -12.85
N LEU A 58 -11.48 10.40 -11.89
CA LEU A 58 -12.02 10.93 -10.64
C LEU A 58 -11.75 12.43 -10.54
N GLN A 59 -12.67 13.16 -9.94
CA GLN A 59 -12.42 14.55 -9.57
C GLN A 59 -11.36 14.61 -8.47
N VAL A 60 -10.44 15.56 -8.60
CA VAL A 60 -9.35 15.78 -7.66
C VAL A 60 -9.42 17.23 -7.19
N ASN A 61 -9.43 17.45 -5.88
CA ASN A 61 -9.38 18.77 -5.27
C ASN A 61 -8.02 18.99 -4.61
N GLN A 62 -7.15 19.75 -5.28
CA GLN A 62 -5.84 20.16 -4.75
C GLN A 62 -5.91 21.61 -4.29
N GLY A 63 -6.21 21.80 -2.99
CA GLY A 63 -6.22 23.13 -2.39
C GLY A 63 -7.25 24.10 -3.01
N GLY A 64 -8.40 23.59 -3.46
CA GLY A 64 -9.46 24.35 -4.12
C GLY A 64 -9.42 24.32 -5.64
N VAL A 65 -8.32 23.83 -6.24
CA VAL A 65 -8.24 23.62 -7.69
C VAL A 65 -8.82 22.26 -8.03
N ILE A 66 -9.92 22.26 -8.78
CA ILE A 66 -10.59 21.04 -9.24
C ILE A 66 -10.04 20.63 -10.60
N SER A 67 -9.54 19.40 -10.68
CA SER A 67 -9.14 18.75 -11.91
C SER A 67 -9.73 17.35 -11.99
N THR A 68 -9.47 16.65 -13.10
CA THR A 68 -9.83 15.24 -13.26
C THR A 68 -8.58 14.44 -13.55
N ASN A 69 -8.37 13.34 -12.82
CA ASN A 69 -7.22 12.46 -13.00
C ASN A 69 -7.59 11.00 -12.67
N THR A 70 -6.70 10.06 -12.94
CA THR A 70 -6.79 8.69 -12.41
C THR A 70 -5.68 8.46 -11.40
N CYS A 71 -5.82 7.47 -10.51
CA CYS A 71 -4.74 7.13 -9.58
C CYS A 71 -3.52 6.59 -10.34
N SER A 72 -3.75 5.78 -11.38
CA SER A 72 -2.74 5.11 -12.19
C SER A 72 -2.17 5.94 -13.35
N SER A 73 -2.48 7.24 -13.46
CA SER A 73 -1.98 8.07 -14.56
C SER A 73 -1.85 9.54 -14.15
N GLY A 74 -1.57 10.42 -15.13
CA GLY A 74 -1.45 11.86 -14.91
C GLY A 74 -0.45 12.25 -13.83
N GLY A 75 0.62 11.47 -13.67
CA GLY A 75 1.71 11.72 -12.72
C GLY A 75 1.43 11.33 -11.26
N CYS A 76 0.30 10.68 -10.94
CA CYS A 76 -0.04 10.29 -9.57
C CYS A 76 0.76 9.06 -9.08
N HIS A 77 0.29 7.85 -9.36
CA HIS A 77 0.89 6.60 -8.83
C HIS A 77 1.35 5.62 -9.92
N ASP A 78 1.34 6.03 -11.19
CA ASP A 78 1.85 5.19 -12.28
C ASP A 78 3.32 4.77 -12.04
N THR A 79 3.67 3.53 -12.34
CA THR A 79 5.01 3.00 -12.07
C THR A 79 6.06 3.59 -13.00
N SER A 80 5.67 4.03 -14.20
CA SER A 80 6.60 4.57 -15.21
C SER A 80 6.73 6.09 -15.17
N THR A 81 5.64 6.80 -14.85
CA THR A 81 5.54 8.27 -14.96
C THR A 81 5.06 8.94 -13.67
N GLY A 82 4.67 8.16 -12.66
CA GLY A 82 4.17 8.66 -11.39
C GLY A 82 5.24 9.33 -10.55
N THR A 83 4.86 10.43 -9.93
CA THR A 83 5.70 11.17 -8.98
C THR A 83 5.33 10.88 -7.51
N GLY A 84 4.25 10.13 -7.28
CA GLY A 84 3.62 9.98 -5.98
C GLY A 84 4.03 8.73 -5.20
N GLY A 85 4.79 8.94 -4.12
CA GLY A 85 4.77 8.12 -2.90
C GLY A 85 5.10 6.61 -3.02
N ALA A 86 4.72 5.88 -1.97
CA ALA A 86 4.99 4.44 -1.84
C ALA A 86 4.01 3.55 -2.63
N LEU A 87 2.81 4.06 -2.95
CA LEU A 87 1.85 3.35 -3.80
C LEU A 87 2.31 3.43 -5.26
N ARG A 88 2.61 2.27 -5.86
CA ARG A 88 2.97 2.10 -7.27
C ARG A 88 1.91 1.27 -7.99
N LEU A 89 1.41 1.78 -9.11
CA LEU A 89 0.33 1.19 -9.88
C LEU A 89 0.75 1.02 -11.33
N ILE A 90 0.26 -0.03 -11.96
CA ILE A 90 0.39 -0.30 -13.39
C ILE A 90 -1.00 -0.13 -13.98
N ARG A 91 -1.12 0.83 -14.89
CA ARG A 91 -2.38 1.14 -15.58
C ARG A 91 -2.86 -0.05 -16.41
N GLY A 92 -4.17 -0.31 -16.40
CA GLY A 92 -4.77 -1.30 -17.29
C GLY A 92 -4.30 -2.73 -17.03
N ALA A 93 -3.87 -3.04 -15.81
CA ALA A 93 -3.53 -4.40 -15.42
C ALA A 93 -4.72 -5.34 -15.68
N ALA A 94 -4.49 -6.39 -16.48
CA ALA A 94 -5.52 -7.35 -16.84
C ALA A 94 -5.92 -8.23 -15.65
N GLN A 95 -7.21 -8.57 -15.55
CA GLN A 95 -7.65 -9.57 -14.58
C GLN A 95 -7.01 -10.92 -14.85
N VAL A 96 -6.71 -11.64 -13.77
CA VAL A 96 -6.03 -12.94 -13.83
C VAL A 96 -7.02 -14.02 -13.39
N PRO A 97 -7.21 -15.10 -14.15
CA PRO A 97 -7.97 -16.24 -13.67
C PRO A 97 -7.33 -16.84 -12.40
N VAL A 98 -8.13 -17.05 -11.37
CA VAL A 98 -7.68 -17.70 -10.13
C VAL A 98 -8.37 -19.07 -10.06
N ALA A 99 -7.61 -20.13 -10.33
CA ALA A 99 -8.07 -21.51 -10.20
C ALA A 99 -8.02 -21.99 -8.73
N ASP A 100 -8.60 -23.15 -8.46
CA ASP A 100 -8.50 -23.84 -7.17
C ASP A 100 -7.96 -25.27 -7.40
N PRO A 101 -6.69 -25.56 -7.04
CA PRO A 101 -5.73 -24.67 -6.39
C PRO A 101 -5.16 -23.61 -7.35
N PRO A 102 -4.71 -22.44 -6.83
CA PRO A 102 -4.14 -21.38 -7.66
C PRO A 102 -2.70 -21.69 -8.07
N ASP A 103 -2.32 -21.29 -9.29
CA ASP A 103 -0.91 -21.16 -9.67
C ASP A 103 -0.37 -19.84 -9.11
N ALA A 104 0.04 -19.89 -7.85
CA ALA A 104 0.45 -18.71 -7.09
C ALA A 104 1.65 -17.99 -7.72
N ASP A 105 2.62 -18.72 -8.28
CA ASP A 105 3.82 -18.12 -8.86
C ASP A 105 3.49 -17.40 -10.18
N ALA A 106 2.65 -18.01 -11.03
CA ALA A 106 2.18 -17.35 -12.23
C ALA A 106 1.37 -16.08 -11.90
N ILE A 107 0.47 -16.13 -10.92
CA ILE A 107 -0.31 -14.94 -10.51
C ILE A 107 0.61 -13.84 -9.98
N ARG A 108 1.59 -14.18 -9.14
CA ARG A 108 2.53 -13.20 -8.55
C ARG A 108 3.41 -12.47 -9.56
N ALA A 109 3.63 -13.06 -10.73
CA ALA A 109 4.36 -12.42 -11.83
C ALA A 109 3.54 -11.35 -12.58
N THR A 110 2.22 -11.31 -12.40
CA THR A 110 1.31 -10.43 -13.16
C THR A 110 1.34 -8.99 -12.67
N ASP A 111 0.95 -8.06 -13.55
CA ASP A 111 0.80 -6.66 -13.19
C ASP A 111 -0.36 -6.42 -12.22
N MET A 112 -1.42 -7.23 -12.31
CA MET A 112 -2.54 -7.17 -11.35
C MET A 112 -2.06 -7.49 -9.94
N TYR A 113 -1.20 -8.49 -9.78
CA TYR A 113 -0.64 -8.81 -8.48
C TYR A 113 0.31 -7.72 -7.96
N LYS A 114 1.09 -7.06 -8.83
CA LYS A 114 1.90 -5.91 -8.43
C LYS A 114 1.03 -4.77 -7.88
N ASN A 115 -0.10 -4.48 -8.51
CA ASN A 115 -1.07 -3.50 -8.01
C ASN A 115 -1.66 -3.92 -6.66
N PHE A 116 -2.06 -5.20 -6.52
CA PHE A 116 -2.56 -5.76 -5.27
C PHE A 116 -1.53 -5.61 -4.13
N TYR A 117 -0.31 -6.07 -4.37
CA TYR A 117 0.77 -6.06 -3.39
C TYR A 117 1.11 -4.65 -2.92
N SER A 118 1.22 -3.72 -3.88
CA SER A 118 1.44 -2.29 -3.62
C SER A 118 0.31 -1.67 -2.79
N SER A 119 -0.95 -1.99 -3.12
CA SER A 119 -2.14 -1.52 -2.39
C SER A 119 -2.20 -2.08 -0.96
N GLN A 120 -1.88 -3.36 -0.80
CA GLN A 120 -1.80 -4.00 0.50
C GLN A 120 -0.67 -3.38 1.36
N GLY A 121 0.46 -3.01 0.75
CA GLY A 121 1.54 -2.30 1.42
C GLY A 121 1.14 -0.91 1.97
N ALA A 122 0.11 -0.28 1.40
CA ALA A 122 -0.47 0.98 1.90
C ALA A 122 -1.61 0.78 2.91
N THR A 123 -1.85 -0.47 3.34
CA THR A 123 -3.01 -0.88 4.13
C THR A 123 -2.60 -1.39 5.51
N VAL A 124 -3.37 -1.01 6.53
CA VAL A 124 -3.41 -1.68 7.83
C VAL A 124 -4.60 -2.63 7.79
N ILE A 125 -4.34 -3.92 7.62
CA ILE A 125 -5.36 -4.95 7.43
C ILE A 125 -6.34 -4.95 8.63
N GLY A 126 -7.65 -4.98 8.34
CA GLY A 126 -8.70 -4.88 9.34
C GLY A 126 -8.97 -3.44 9.85
N SER A 127 -8.17 -2.45 9.45
CA SER A 127 -8.28 -1.07 9.95
C SER A 127 -8.29 -0.03 8.80
N PRO A 128 -9.43 0.13 8.08
CA PRO A 128 -9.53 1.05 6.95
C PRO A 128 -9.15 2.49 7.27
N ALA A 129 -9.61 3.03 8.40
CA ALA A 129 -9.35 4.41 8.79
C ALA A 129 -7.86 4.70 9.07
N GLN A 130 -7.08 3.67 9.43
CA GLN A 130 -5.63 3.78 9.66
C GLN A 130 -4.81 3.50 8.40
N SER A 131 -5.46 2.99 7.34
CA SER A 131 -4.80 2.63 6.09
C SER A 131 -4.53 3.87 5.26
N ARG A 132 -3.26 4.08 4.88
CA ARG A 132 -2.86 5.21 4.04
C ARG A 132 -3.51 5.17 2.66
N LEU A 133 -3.88 3.97 2.19
CA LEU A 133 -4.66 3.76 0.98
C LEU A 133 -6.00 4.53 0.99
N LEU A 134 -6.61 4.77 2.16
CA LEU A 134 -7.85 5.55 2.31
C LEU A 134 -7.63 6.91 2.96
N ALA A 135 -6.84 6.97 4.02
CA ALA A 135 -6.65 8.20 4.80
C ALA A 135 -6.13 9.37 3.93
N LYS A 136 -5.25 9.06 2.96
CA LYS A 136 -4.70 10.05 2.03
C LYS A 136 -5.74 10.60 1.05
N PRO A 137 -6.40 9.78 0.22
CA PRO A 137 -7.41 10.30 -0.71
C PRO A 137 -8.63 10.93 -0.04
N LEU A 138 -8.92 10.60 1.23
CA LEU A 138 -9.94 11.26 2.04
C LEU A 138 -9.46 12.56 2.73
N LEU A 139 -8.17 12.89 2.64
CA LEU A 139 -7.52 13.99 3.37
C LEU A 139 -7.70 13.97 4.90
N THR A 140 -7.83 12.78 5.51
CA THR A 140 -7.68 12.67 6.98
C THR A 140 -6.21 12.78 7.41
N VAL A 141 -5.29 12.64 6.45
CA VAL A 141 -3.85 12.87 6.57
C VAL A 141 -3.33 13.47 5.25
N LEU A 142 -2.13 14.07 5.29
CA LEU A 142 -1.57 14.75 4.10
C LEU A 142 -1.45 13.81 2.89
N HIS A 143 -2.00 14.26 1.76
CA HIS A 143 -1.88 13.66 0.45
C HIS A 143 -1.45 14.72 -0.56
N GLY A 144 -0.28 14.55 -1.16
CA GLY A 144 0.25 15.51 -2.14
C GLY A 144 -0.66 15.67 -3.37
N GLY A 145 -1.43 14.63 -3.72
CA GLY A 145 -2.41 14.68 -4.81
C GLY A 145 -3.76 15.31 -4.43
N GLY A 146 -3.94 15.81 -3.20
CA GLY A 146 -5.18 16.45 -2.75
C GLY A 146 -6.30 15.47 -2.38
N GLN A 147 -7.53 15.97 -2.27
CA GLN A 147 -8.71 15.15 -1.99
C GLN A 147 -9.16 14.42 -3.26
N ILE A 148 -9.42 13.13 -3.13
CA ILE A 148 -9.95 12.28 -4.20
C ILE A 148 -11.35 11.79 -3.83
N PHE A 149 -11.53 11.31 -2.60
CA PHE A 149 -12.83 10.88 -2.09
C PHE A 149 -13.41 11.96 -1.19
N THR A 150 -14.65 12.35 -1.46
CA THR A 150 -15.31 13.47 -0.76
C THR A 150 -15.53 13.17 0.72
N ASN A 151 -15.84 11.92 1.05
CA ASN A 151 -16.01 11.42 2.41
C ASN A 151 -15.98 9.88 2.40
N ALA A 152 -16.16 9.27 3.59
CA ALA A 152 -16.16 7.82 3.75
C ALA A 152 -17.37 7.11 3.09
N GLN A 153 -18.41 7.84 2.69
CA GLN A 153 -19.59 7.32 2.00
C GLN A 153 -19.43 7.32 0.47
N ASP A 154 -18.32 7.84 -0.07
CA ASP A 154 -17.96 7.67 -1.48
C ASP A 154 -17.93 6.17 -1.82
N ASN A 155 -18.60 5.76 -2.90
CA ASN A 155 -18.72 4.34 -3.27
C ASN A 155 -17.36 3.65 -3.48
N ASN A 156 -16.37 4.36 -4.01
CA ASN A 156 -15.03 3.81 -4.19
C ASN A 156 -14.30 3.69 -2.84
N ALA A 157 -14.43 4.71 -1.98
CA ALA A 157 -13.88 4.66 -0.62
C ALA A 157 -14.50 3.52 0.21
N ALA A 158 -15.82 3.36 0.15
CA ALA A 158 -16.56 2.30 0.83
C ALA A 158 -16.09 0.91 0.36
N ARG A 159 -15.94 0.70 -0.95
CA ARG A 159 -15.46 -0.57 -1.51
C ARG A 159 -14.04 -0.91 -1.08
N ILE A 160 -13.14 0.07 -1.07
CA ILE A 160 -11.77 -0.11 -0.54
C ILE A 160 -11.84 -0.42 0.96
N ALA A 161 -12.66 0.28 1.73
CA ALA A 161 -12.83 0.04 3.16
C ALA A 161 -13.38 -1.36 3.46
N TYR A 162 -14.33 -1.83 2.66
CA TYR A 162 -14.88 -3.17 2.74
C TYR A 162 -13.81 -4.24 2.53
N TRP A 163 -12.96 -4.06 1.51
CA TRP A 163 -11.84 -4.96 1.25
C TRP A 163 -10.88 -5.01 2.42
N ILE A 164 -10.44 -3.84 2.92
CA ILE A 164 -9.49 -3.75 4.05
C ILE A 164 -10.06 -4.37 5.33
N SER A 165 -11.37 -4.21 5.58
CA SER A 165 -12.04 -4.70 6.79
C SER A 165 -12.21 -6.22 6.84
N ARG A 166 -11.95 -6.93 5.74
CA ARG A 166 -12.22 -8.36 5.60
C ARG A 166 -10.94 -9.12 5.24
N PRO A 167 -10.03 -9.31 6.22
CA PRO A 167 -8.91 -10.20 6.02
C PRO A 167 -9.39 -11.59 5.59
N MET A 168 -8.57 -12.25 4.79
CA MET A 168 -8.73 -13.67 4.48
C MET A 168 -8.78 -14.47 5.79
N PRO A 169 -9.60 -15.54 5.86
CA PRO A 169 -9.67 -16.40 7.03
C PRO A 169 -8.29 -16.91 7.44
N GLN A 170 -8.09 -17.16 8.74
CA GLN A 170 -6.82 -17.69 9.23
C GLN A 170 -6.44 -18.99 8.51
N GLY A 171 -5.20 -19.07 8.05
CA GLY A 171 -4.67 -20.23 7.32
C GLY A 171 -4.98 -20.21 5.81
N GLN A 172 -5.73 -19.23 5.32
CA GLN A 172 -5.98 -19.02 3.89
C GLN A 172 -5.06 -17.91 3.35
N ASP A 173 -4.57 -18.10 2.12
CA ASP A 173 -3.78 -17.08 1.43
C ASP A 173 -4.66 -16.07 0.67
N GLU A 174 -4.02 -15.10 0.01
CA GLU A 174 -4.68 -14.07 -0.81
C GLU A 174 -5.49 -14.61 -2.00
N PHE A 175 -5.19 -15.82 -2.49
CA PHE A 175 -5.78 -16.41 -3.69
C PHE A 175 -6.94 -17.36 -3.39
N SER A 176 -7.13 -17.72 -2.13
CA SER A 176 -8.18 -18.63 -1.69
C SER A 176 -9.58 -18.20 -2.16
N VAL A 177 -10.37 -19.20 -2.58
CA VAL A 177 -11.79 -19.06 -2.98
C VAL A 177 -12.68 -18.52 -1.86
N ALA A 178 -12.21 -18.49 -0.60
CA ALA A 178 -12.90 -17.81 0.50
C ALA A 178 -13.19 -16.33 0.20
N GLY A 179 -12.39 -15.70 -0.67
CA GLY A 179 -12.64 -14.35 -1.17
C GLY A 179 -13.98 -14.20 -1.90
N ASN A 180 -14.54 -15.28 -2.45
CA ASN A 180 -15.84 -15.26 -3.12
C ASN A 180 -17.00 -14.91 -2.16
N SER A 181 -16.83 -15.10 -0.86
CA SER A 181 -17.80 -14.67 0.16
C SER A 181 -18.01 -13.15 0.22
N MET A 182 -17.11 -12.38 -0.42
CA MET A 182 -17.16 -10.93 -0.46
C MET A 182 -18.07 -10.37 -1.56
N PHE A 183 -18.72 -11.25 -2.34
CA PHE A 183 -19.64 -10.88 -3.41
C PHE A 183 -21.06 -11.33 -3.10
N THR A 184 -22.03 -10.62 -3.68
CA THR A 184 -23.43 -11.05 -3.72
C THR A 184 -23.84 -11.18 -5.19
N ALA A 185 -24.18 -12.40 -5.64
CA ALA A 185 -24.49 -12.68 -7.05
C ALA A 185 -23.43 -12.15 -8.05
N GLY A 186 -22.15 -12.23 -7.68
CA GLY A 186 -21.02 -11.74 -8.49
C GLY A 186 -20.80 -10.23 -8.44
N VAL A 187 -21.60 -9.49 -7.67
CA VAL A 187 -21.46 -8.04 -7.49
C VAL A 187 -20.61 -7.73 -6.26
N CYS A 188 -19.73 -6.73 -6.38
CA CYS A 188 -18.90 -6.24 -5.28
C CYS A 188 -19.75 -5.66 -4.16
N ASN A 189 -19.70 -6.25 -2.96
CA ASN A 189 -20.23 -5.63 -1.76
C ASN A 189 -19.41 -4.38 -1.38
N GLN A 190 -19.91 -3.50 -0.52
CA GLN A 190 -19.20 -2.28 -0.07
C GLN A 190 -19.56 -1.95 1.38
#